data_AF-A0A3A0BC20-F1
#
_entry.id   AF-A0A3A0BC20-F1
#
_cell.length_a   1.000
_cell.length_b   1.000
_cell.length_c   1.000
_cell.angle_alpha   90.00
_cell.angle_beta   90.00
_cell.angle_gamma   90.00
#
_symmetry.space_group_name_H-M   'P 1'
#
loop_
_entity.id
_entity.type
_entity.pdbx_description
1 polymer ?
#
loop_
_entity_poly.entity_id
_entity_poly.type
_entity_poly.pdbx_seq_one_letter_code
_entity_poly.pdbx_strand_id
1 'polypeptide(L)'
;MTQYSMTPISNGTRLRKDHNTFAAVIASFGRGQVVVGDEVWEAPADGSEVKKGDKWLRVVSVDGVNVTERGWMAYIHKGVPICDNFKEIEDPTPPPGPVFPDSFTLIDPSGAKAEYKFVRVIE
;
A
#
# COMPACT_ATOMS: atom_id res chain seq x y z
N MET A 1 2.36 -4.39 4.44
CA MET A 1 1.65 -4.97 3.28
C MET A 1 1.61 -3.86 2.27
N THR A 2 2.05 -4.08 1.03
CA THR A 2 2.11 -3.01 0.04
C THR A 2 0.75 -2.36 -0.14
N GLN A 3 0.69 -1.05 0.01
CA GLN A 3 -0.50 -0.26 -0.26
C GLN A 3 -0.29 0.59 -1.51
N TYR A 4 -1.38 0.97 -2.15
CA TYR A 4 -1.36 1.85 -3.31
C TYR A 4 -2.35 2.98 -3.10
N SER A 5 -2.07 4.13 -3.68
CA SER A 5 -3.00 5.27 -3.69
C SER A 5 -3.29 5.75 -5.09
N MET A 6 -4.49 6.29 -5.30
CA MET A 6 -4.89 7.00 -6.52
C MET A 6 -5.96 8.06 -6.22
N THR A 7 -6.21 8.95 -7.18
CA THR A 7 -7.16 10.06 -7.01
C THR A 7 -8.13 10.16 -8.18
N PRO A 8 -9.47 10.11 -7.97
CA PRO A 8 -10.43 10.29 -9.05
C PRO A 8 -10.29 11.64 -9.78
N ILE A 9 -10.32 11.61 -11.12
CA ILE A 9 -10.22 12.81 -11.97
C ILE A 9 -11.58 13.51 -12.10
N SER A 10 -12.67 12.74 -11.99
CA SER A 10 -14.05 13.21 -12.15
C SER A 10 -14.92 12.78 -10.97
N ASN A 11 -16.08 13.42 -10.84
CA ASN A 11 -17.06 13.04 -9.83
C ASN A 11 -17.81 11.77 -10.25
N GLY A 12 -18.13 10.93 -9.27
CA GLY A 12 -18.94 9.74 -9.50
C GLY A 12 -18.12 8.53 -9.94
N THR A 13 -16.81 8.50 -9.66
CA THR A 13 -15.98 7.31 -9.87
C THR A 13 -16.47 6.20 -8.94
N ARG A 14 -16.75 5.02 -9.51
CA ARG A 14 -17.53 3.97 -8.85
C ARG A 14 -16.63 2.92 -8.21
N LEU A 15 -16.95 2.60 -6.96
CA LEU A 15 -16.51 1.38 -6.29
C LEU A 15 -17.47 0.25 -6.64
N ARG A 16 -16.95 -0.92 -7.00
CA ARG A 16 -17.75 -2.07 -7.45
C ARG A 16 -17.41 -3.31 -6.65
N LYS A 17 -18.34 -4.27 -6.62
CA LYS A 17 -18.11 -5.58 -5.97
C LYS A 17 -17.00 -6.39 -6.62
N ASP A 18 -16.74 -6.15 -7.90
CA ASP A 18 -15.73 -6.88 -8.66
C ASP A 18 -15.03 -5.96 -9.67
N HIS A 19 -13.87 -6.39 -10.18
CA HIS A 19 -12.98 -5.63 -11.05
C HIS A 19 -13.43 -5.60 -12.52
N ASN A 20 -14.73 -5.36 -12.75
CA ASN A 20 -15.33 -5.30 -14.07
C ASN A 20 -16.44 -4.23 -14.17
N THR A 21 -16.77 -3.80 -15.38
CA THR A 21 -17.73 -2.69 -15.59
C THR A 21 -19.19 -3.02 -15.29
N PHE A 22 -19.57 -4.30 -15.24
CA PHE A 22 -20.95 -4.75 -15.01
C PHE A 22 -21.24 -5.10 -13.55
N ALA A 23 -20.19 -5.24 -12.74
CA ALA A 23 -20.30 -5.50 -11.31
C ALA A 23 -21.11 -4.41 -10.59
N ALA A 24 -21.88 -4.85 -9.60
CA ALA A 24 -22.73 -3.99 -8.79
C ALA A 24 -21.92 -2.87 -8.14
N VAL A 25 -22.48 -1.67 -8.16
CA VAL A 25 -21.88 -0.47 -7.55
C VAL A 25 -22.13 -0.50 -6.06
N ILE A 26 -21.07 -0.35 -5.27
CA ILE A 26 -21.11 -0.24 -3.81
C ILE A 26 -21.25 1.23 -3.42
N ALA A 27 -20.37 2.07 -3.96
CA ALA A 27 -20.27 3.49 -3.61
C ALA A 27 -19.76 4.30 -4.81
N SER A 28 -19.79 5.62 -4.67
CA SER A 28 -19.22 6.56 -5.64
C SER A 28 -18.41 7.63 -4.92
N PHE A 29 -17.28 7.99 -5.49
CA PHE A 29 -16.34 8.96 -4.92
C PHE A 29 -16.22 10.19 -5.82
N GLY A 30 -15.94 11.31 -5.18
CA GLY A 30 -15.74 12.61 -5.80
C GLY A 30 -14.33 12.78 -6.35
N ARG A 31 -14.19 13.76 -7.23
CA ARG A 31 -12.89 14.22 -7.72
C ARG A 31 -12.00 14.64 -6.57
N GLY A 32 -10.72 14.30 -6.64
CA GLY A 32 -9.71 14.78 -5.69
C GLY A 32 -9.58 13.99 -4.40
N GLN A 33 -10.48 13.03 -4.12
CA GLN A 33 -10.39 12.20 -2.93
C GLN A 33 -9.21 11.23 -3.02
N VAL A 34 -8.45 11.08 -1.95
CA VAL A 34 -7.31 10.16 -1.88
C VAL A 34 -7.82 8.79 -1.55
N VAL A 35 -7.69 7.86 -2.49
CA VAL A 35 -8.18 6.50 -2.34
C VAL A 35 -7.00 5.57 -2.16
N VAL A 36 -7.03 4.76 -1.11
CA VAL A 36 -5.98 3.81 -0.77
C VAL A 36 -6.53 2.39 -0.90
N GLY A 37 -5.70 1.51 -1.46
CA GLY A 37 -6.00 0.10 -1.65
C GLY A 37 -4.84 -0.80 -1.30
N ASP A 38 -5.13 -2.09 -1.16
CA ASP A 38 -4.18 -3.12 -0.74
C ASP A 38 -3.88 -4.16 -1.82
N GLU A 39 -4.59 -4.11 -2.96
CA GLU A 39 -4.41 -5.03 -4.08
C GLU A 39 -4.68 -4.33 -5.41
N VAL A 40 -3.89 -4.68 -6.42
CA VAL A 40 -4.03 -4.17 -7.78
C VAL A 40 -4.25 -5.35 -8.71
N TRP A 41 -5.27 -5.23 -9.55
CA TRP A 41 -5.57 -6.18 -10.60
C TRP A 41 -5.43 -5.51 -11.97
N GLU A 42 -4.87 -6.23 -12.93
CA GLU A 42 -4.73 -5.77 -14.31
C GLU A 42 -5.37 -6.78 -15.26
N ALA A 43 -6.20 -6.26 -16.18
CA ALA A 43 -6.90 -7.09 -17.15
C ALA A 43 -5.94 -7.75 -18.15
N PRO A 44 -5.89 -9.09 -18.22
CA PRO A 44 -4.93 -9.80 -19.06
C PRO A 44 -5.26 -9.77 -20.55
N ALA A 45 -6.53 -9.58 -20.90
CA ALA A 45 -7.05 -9.60 -22.25
C ALA A 45 -8.26 -8.66 -22.41
N ASP A 46 -8.61 -8.36 -23.67
CA ASP A 46 -9.82 -7.61 -23.97
C ASP A 46 -11.07 -8.46 -23.75
N GLY A 47 -12.08 -7.85 -23.13
CA GLY A 47 -13.40 -8.42 -22.92
C GLY A 47 -14.50 -7.38 -23.12
N SER A 48 -15.75 -7.80 -22.93
CA SER A 48 -16.90 -6.89 -22.94
C SER A 48 -16.89 -5.96 -21.72
N GLU A 49 -16.37 -6.45 -20.60
CA GLU A 49 -16.45 -5.80 -19.29
C GLU A 49 -15.19 -5.04 -18.90
N VAL A 50 -14.05 -5.35 -19.52
CA VAL A 50 -12.71 -4.79 -19.27
C VAL A 50 -11.92 -4.81 -20.57
N LYS A 51 -10.94 -3.93 -20.74
CA LYS A 51 -9.96 -4.01 -21.83
C LYS A 51 -8.60 -4.42 -21.30
N LYS A 52 -7.77 -5.03 -22.14
CA LYS A 52 -6.40 -5.38 -21.79
C LYS A 52 -5.66 -4.15 -21.28
N GLY A 53 -5.02 -4.28 -20.12
CA GLY A 53 -4.33 -3.17 -19.44
C GLY A 53 -5.23 -2.26 -18.60
N ASP A 54 -6.54 -2.53 -18.51
CA ASP A 54 -7.38 -1.91 -17.48
C ASP A 54 -6.84 -2.30 -16.11
N LYS A 55 -6.70 -1.31 -15.23
CA LYS A 55 -6.16 -1.48 -13.88
C LYS A 55 -7.21 -1.14 -12.85
N TRP A 56 -7.32 -1.97 -11.84
CA TRP A 56 -8.29 -1.85 -10.76
C TRP A 56 -7.59 -1.96 -9.41
N LEU A 57 -8.00 -1.09 -8.49
CA LEU A 57 -7.50 -1.04 -7.13
C LEU A 57 -8.58 -1.58 -6.19
N ARG A 58 -8.23 -2.55 -5.33
CA ARG A 58 -9.10 -2.98 -4.24
C ARG A 58 -9.02 -1.97 -3.10
N VAL A 59 -10.08 -1.20 -2.92
CA VAL A 59 -10.11 -0.05 -2.00
C VAL A 59 -10.29 -0.50 -0.55
N VAL A 60 -9.48 0.06 0.34
CA VAL A 60 -9.56 -0.14 1.79
C VAL A 60 -9.94 1.13 2.55
N SER A 61 -9.53 2.30 2.06
CA SER A 61 -9.88 3.59 2.68
C SER A 61 -9.93 4.72 1.67
N VAL A 62 -10.69 5.76 2.01
CA VAL A 62 -10.80 7.01 1.24
C VAL A 62 -10.67 8.17 2.21
N ASP A 63 -9.79 9.13 1.89
CA ASP A 63 -9.45 10.29 2.73
C ASP A 63 -9.11 9.89 4.18
N GLY A 64 -8.46 8.74 4.36
CA GLY A 64 -8.08 8.20 5.67
C GLY A 64 -9.20 7.47 6.42
N VAL A 65 -10.41 7.40 5.86
CA VAL A 65 -11.55 6.69 6.46
C VAL A 65 -11.71 5.33 5.80
N ASN A 66 -11.75 4.26 6.59
CA ASN A 66 -11.96 2.91 6.08
C ASN A 66 -13.34 2.78 5.41
N VAL A 67 -13.38 2.12 4.25
CA VAL A 67 -14.65 1.82 3.58
C VAL A 67 -15.39 0.72 4.35
N THR A 68 -16.72 0.82 4.42
CA THR A 68 -17.57 -0.17 5.11
C THR A 68 -17.61 -1.52 4.39
N GLU A 69 -17.55 -1.49 3.06
CA GLU A 69 -17.47 -2.67 2.20
C GLU A 69 -16.32 -2.47 1.23
N ARG A 70 -15.38 -3.44 1.20
CA ARG A 70 -14.27 -3.41 0.26
C ARG A 70 -14.76 -3.74 -1.14
N GLY A 71 -14.16 -3.10 -2.13
CA GLY A 71 -14.50 -3.33 -3.53
C GLY A 71 -13.39 -2.87 -4.46
N TRP A 72 -13.65 -2.93 -5.75
CA TRP A 72 -12.73 -2.59 -6.81
C TRP A 72 -13.11 -1.26 -7.44
N MET A 73 -12.12 -0.40 -7.62
CA MET A 73 -12.26 0.85 -8.34
C MET A 73 -11.27 0.91 -9.49
N ALA A 74 -11.74 1.29 -10.68
CA ALA A 74 -10.88 1.36 -11.84
C ALA A 74 -9.94 2.58 -11.77
N TYR A 75 -8.65 2.33 -11.94
CA TYR A 75 -7.67 3.34 -12.31
C TYR A 75 -7.76 3.65 -13.81
N ILE A 76 -7.77 2.59 -14.63
CA ILE A 76 -8.02 2.63 -16.08
C ILE A 76 -9.31 1.87 -16.38
N HIS A 77 -10.24 2.53 -17.06
CA HIS A 77 -11.56 2.03 -17.35
C HIS A 77 -11.81 1.99 -18.86
N LYS A 78 -11.91 0.78 -19.44
CA LYS A 78 -12.09 0.57 -20.89
C LYS A 78 -11.02 1.28 -21.73
N GLY A 79 -9.79 1.28 -21.25
CA GLY A 79 -8.63 1.92 -21.87
C GLY A 79 -8.48 3.42 -21.62
N VAL A 80 -9.34 4.02 -20.76
CA VAL A 80 -9.27 5.45 -20.42
C VAL A 80 -8.92 5.61 -18.94
N PRO A 81 -7.86 6.35 -18.58
CA PRO A 81 -7.58 6.65 -17.17
C PRO A 81 -8.69 7.51 -16.58
N ILE A 82 -9.22 7.11 -15.43
CA ILE A 82 -10.27 7.83 -14.69
C ILE A 82 -9.82 8.27 -13.29
N CYS A 83 -8.63 7.83 -12.88
CA CYS A 83 -7.92 8.27 -11.70
C CYS A 83 -6.50 8.70 -12.10
N ASP A 84 -5.90 9.59 -11.31
CA ASP A 84 -4.53 10.10 -11.43
C ASP A 84 -3.69 9.71 -10.20
N ASN A 85 -2.41 10.08 -10.21
CA ASN A 85 -1.48 9.97 -9.07
C ASN A 85 -1.35 8.54 -8.51
N PHE A 86 -1.46 7.53 -9.37
CA PHE A 86 -1.26 6.15 -8.95
C PHE A 86 0.16 5.94 -8.46
N LYS A 87 0.32 5.55 -7.19
CA LYS A 87 1.62 5.27 -6.58
C LYS A 87 1.52 4.18 -5.52
N GLU A 88 2.60 3.43 -5.39
CA GLU A 88 2.83 2.57 -4.23
C GLU A 88 3.13 3.43 -3.00
N ILE A 89 2.52 3.08 -1.87
CA ILE A 89 2.81 3.66 -0.57
C ILE A 89 3.86 2.75 0.05
N GLU A 90 5.10 3.24 0.11
CA GLU A 90 6.18 2.55 0.80
C GLU A 90 5.83 2.41 2.28
N ASP A 91 5.81 1.18 2.79
CA ASP A 91 5.77 0.96 4.24
C ASP A 91 6.99 1.67 4.85
N PRO A 92 6.83 2.48 5.91
CA PRO A 92 7.99 3.07 6.57
C PRO A 92 8.90 1.93 7.02
N THR A 93 10.15 1.95 6.56
CA THR A 93 11.17 1.01 7.04
C THR A 93 11.16 1.10 8.57
N PRO A 94 11.01 -0.02 9.30
CA PRO A 94 11.08 0.02 10.74
C PRO A 94 12.39 0.70 11.12
N PRO A 95 12.40 1.62 12.11
CA PRO A 95 13.64 2.21 12.57
C PRO A 95 14.60 1.07 12.92
N PRO A 96 15.90 1.18 12.56
CA PRO A 96 16.87 0.16 12.91
C PRO A 96 16.73 -0.11 14.41
N GLY A 97 16.42 -1.36 14.77
CA GLY A 97 16.33 -1.75 16.17
C GLY A 97 17.63 -1.40 16.90
N PRO A 98 17.61 -1.21 18.22
CA PRO A 98 18.82 -0.90 18.97
C PRO A 98 19.88 -1.98 18.70
N VAL A 99 20.95 -1.59 18.01
CA VAL A 99 22.12 -2.45 17.80
C VAL A 99 22.90 -2.45 19.10
N PHE A 100 22.70 -3.48 19.92
CA PHE A 100 23.60 -3.74 21.03
C PHE A 100 24.93 -4.27 20.45
N PRO A 101 26.08 -3.70 20.82
CA PRO A 101 27.36 -4.22 20.38
C PRO A 101 27.57 -5.64 20.95
N ASP A 102 28.24 -6.51 20.20
CA ASP A 102 28.54 -7.88 20.66
C ASP A 102 29.49 -7.88 21.86
N SER A 103 30.37 -6.88 21.94
CA SER A 103 31.24 -6.65 23.09
C SER A 103 31.69 -5.19 23.20
N PHE A 104 32.23 -4.83 24.36
CA PHE A 104 33.06 -3.64 24.50
C PHE A 104 34.32 -3.95 25.30
N THR A 105 35.39 -3.19 25.05
CA THR A 105 36.67 -3.36 25.74
C THR A 105 36.89 -2.19 26.70
N LEU A 106 37.19 -2.48 27.96
CA LEU A 106 37.73 -1.51 28.91
C LEU A 106 39.25 -1.62 28.93
N ILE A 107 39.92 -0.48 28.88
CA ILE A 107 41.37 -0.36 29.07
C ILE A 107 41.59 0.47 30.33
N ASP A 108 42.30 -0.09 31.30
CA ASP A 108 42.62 0.65 32.52
C ASP A 108 43.86 1.56 32.31
N PRO A 109 44.16 2.49 33.25
CA PRO A 109 45.33 3.36 33.16
C PRO A 109 46.68 2.62 33.22
N SER A 110 46.71 1.34 33.61
CA SER A 110 47.89 0.48 33.60
C SER A 110 48.12 -0.21 32.25
N GLY A 111 47.16 -0.10 31.32
CA GLY A 111 47.17 -0.72 29.99
C GLY A 111 46.55 -2.12 29.96
N ALA A 112 46.00 -2.61 31.07
CA ALA A 112 45.29 -3.89 31.11
C ALA A 112 43.95 -3.79 30.36
N LYS A 113 43.59 -4.84 29.62
CA LYS A 113 42.37 -4.90 28.81
C LYS A 113 41.41 -5.95 29.34
N ALA A 114 40.14 -5.58 29.47
CA ALA A 114 39.04 -6.50 29.75
C ALA A 114 37.99 -6.39 28.64
N GLU A 115 37.63 -7.52 28.03
CA GLU A 115 36.54 -7.61 27.04
C GLU A 115 35.26 -8.08 27.73
N TYR A 116 34.19 -7.29 27.59
CA TYR A 116 32.85 -7.61 28.09
C TYR A 116 31.98 -8.02 26.91
N LYS A 117 31.61 -9.30 26.83
CA LYS A 117 30.73 -9.84 25.78
C LYS A 117 29.29 -9.80 26.26
N PHE A 118 28.41 -9.20 25.48
CA PHE A 118 27.00 -9.19 25.79
C PHE A 118 26.36 -10.48 25.27
N VAL A 119 25.64 -11.19 26.13
CA VAL A 119 24.86 -12.38 25.75
C VAL A 119 23.40 -11.97 25.73
N ARG A 120 22.78 -12.06 24.56
CA ARG A 120 21.34 -11.81 24.41
C ARG A 120 20.57 -12.93 25.11
N VAL A 121 19.82 -12.60 26.16
CA VAL A 121 18.83 -13.50 26.76
C VAL A 121 17.50 -13.24 26.05
N ILE A 122 16.86 -14.28 25.53
CA ILE A 122 15.50 -14.21 24.97
C ILE A 122 14.58 -14.82 26.03
N GLU A 123 13.67 -14.03 26.59
CA GLU A 123 12.55 -14.49 27.43
C GLU A 123 11.33 -14.84 26.58
#